data_AF-A0A841DM17-F1
#
_entry.id   AF-A0A841DM17-F1
#
_cell.length_a   1.000
_cell.length_b   1.000
_cell.length_c   1.000
_cell.angle_alpha   90.00
_cell.angle_beta   90.00
_cell.angle_gamma   90.00
#
_symmetry.space_group_name_H-M   'P 1'
#
loop_
_entity.id
_entity.type
_entity.pdbx_description
1 polymer ?
#
loop_
_entity_poly.entity_id
_entity_poly.type
_entity_poly.pdbx_seq_one_letter_code
_entity_poly.pdbx_strand_id
1 'polypeptide(L)'
;MEKALAEIWNAEDQTHAEAAVEAFGAAYGAKYGKAVAKVTDDADELPAFYDLPAEHWIRLRTTNPIESTFATVRHRTKVTKGPGPRAAGPAMAFKLIESAQARWRAVNAPHLVALVRAGARFERAVLIERDEADAA
;
A
#
# COMPACT_ATOMS: atom_id res chain seq x y z
N MET A 1 -4.23 -6.79 -19.07
CA MET A 1 -3.18 -6.56 -18.06
C MET A 1 -3.74 -5.98 -16.79
N GLU A 2 -4.46 -4.85 -16.81
CA GLU A 2 -5.06 -4.24 -15.61
C GLU A 2 -5.92 -5.20 -14.76
N LYS A 3 -6.81 -5.96 -15.40
CA LYS A 3 -7.61 -6.98 -14.70
C LYS A 3 -6.77 -8.07 -14.01
N ALA A 4 -5.73 -8.55 -14.69
CA ALA A 4 -4.84 -9.59 -14.15
C ALA A 4 -3.95 -9.05 -13.02
N LEU A 5 -3.53 -7.78 -13.11
CA LEU A 5 -2.89 -7.09 -11.99
C LEU A 5 -3.86 -6.99 -10.80
N ALA A 6 -5.13 -6.68 -11.06
CA ALA A 6 -6.16 -6.62 -10.03
C ALA A 6 -6.45 -7.95 -9.34
N GLU A 7 -6.23 -9.08 -10.02
CA GLU A 7 -6.34 -10.41 -9.43
C GLU A 7 -5.24 -10.65 -8.37
N ILE A 8 -4.05 -10.09 -8.54
CA ILE A 8 -2.93 -10.24 -7.59
C ILE A 8 -3.27 -9.56 -6.25
N TRP A 9 -3.61 -8.26 -6.26
CA TRP A 9 -3.85 -7.55 -5.01
C TRP A 9 -5.25 -7.74 -4.42
N ASN A 10 -6.20 -8.30 -5.17
CA ASN A 10 -7.52 -8.68 -4.64
C ASN A 10 -7.64 -10.17 -4.31
N ALA A 11 -6.55 -10.94 -4.40
CA ALA A 11 -6.53 -12.33 -4.00
C ALA A 11 -7.01 -12.51 -2.55
N GLU A 12 -7.46 -13.74 -2.25
CA GLU A 12 -7.99 -14.11 -0.93
C GLU A 12 -6.91 -14.05 0.16
N ASP A 13 -5.74 -14.60 -0.16
CA ASP A 13 -4.56 -14.63 0.71
C ASP A 13 -3.26 -14.53 -0.11
N GLN A 14 -2.13 -14.56 0.59
CA GLN A 14 -0.80 -14.49 -0.01
C GLN A 14 -0.54 -15.62 -1.01
N THR A 15 -0.91 -16.86 -0.70
CA THR A 15 -0.68 -18.00 -1.61
C THR A 15 -1.45 -17.83 -2.92
N HIS A 16 -2.68 -17.33 -2.86
CA HIS A 16 -3.44 -17.01 -4.07
C HIS A 16 -2.83 -15.84 -4.85
N ALA A 17 -2.27 -14.84 -4.16
CA ALA A 17 -1.59 -13.72 -4.80
C ALA A 17 -0.32 -14.18 -5.54
N GLU A 18 0.49 -15.04 -4.93
CA GLU A 18 1.69 -15.64 -5.53
C GLU A 18 1.34 -16.45 -6.78
N ALA A 19 0.31 -17.30 -6.72
CA ALA A 19 -0.18 -18.02 -7.89
C ALA A 19 -0.66 -17.08 -9.01
N ALA A 20 -1.30 -15.95 -8.65
CA ALA A 20 -1.71 -14.94 -9.61
C ALA A 20 -0.50 -14.20 -10.25
N VAL A 21 0.59 -13.98 -9.51
CA VAL A 21 1.85 -13.43 -10.04
C VAL A 21 2.46 -14.38 -11.07
N GLU A 22 2.51 -15.68 -10.79
CA GLU A 22 3.00 -16.68 -11.74
C GLU A 22 2.15 -16.71 -13.03
N ALA A 23 0.83 -16.74 -12.87
CA ALA A 23 -0.11 -16.70 -14.00
C ALA A 23 0.04 -15.40 -14.82
N PHE A 24 0.24 -14.26 -14.16
CA PHE A 24 0.51 -12.98 -14.81
C PHE A 24 1.82 -13.01 -15.62
N GLY A 25 2.87 -13.59 -15.04
CA GLY A 25 4.15 -13.79 -15.72
C GLY A 25 4.02 -14.63 -16.99
N ALA A 26 3.34 -15.77 -16.89
CA ALA A 26 3.10 -16.66 -18.03
C ALA A 26 2.27 -15.99 -19.13
N ALA A 27 1.21 -15.26 -18.76
CA ALA A 27 0.28 -14.66 -19.72
C ALA A 27 0.88 -13.46 -20.47
N TYR A 28 1.75 -12.67 -19.82
CA TYR A 28 2.21 -11.39 -20.36
C TYR A 28 3.72 -11.29 -20.60
N GLY A 29 4.53 -12.22 -20.09
CA GLY A 29 5.99 -12.15 -20.08
C GLY A 29 6.61 -12.02 -21.48
N ALA A 30 6.10 -12.76 -22.46
CA ALA A 30 6.63 -12.73 -23.82
C ALA A 30 6.49 -11.36 -24.51
N LYS A 31 5.39 -10.63 -24.24
CA LYS A 31 5.08 -9.35 -24.89
C LYS A 31 5.53 -8.14 -24.08
N TYR A 32 5.56 -8.27 -22.75
CA TYR A 32 5.75 -7.16 -21.83
C TYR A 32 6.79 -7.47 -20.73
N GLY A 33 7.88 -8.16 -21.08
CA GLY A 33 8.88 -8.65 -20.12
C GLY A 33 9.36 -7.61 -19.09
N LYS A 34 9.61 -6.35 -19.51
CA LYS A 34 10.01 -5.28 -18.57
C LYS A 34 8.91 -4.88 -17.57
N ALA A 35 7.64 -4.93 -17.97
CA ALA A 35 6.53 -4.62 -17.09
C ALA A 35 6.21 -5.80 -16.16
N VAL A 36 6.37 -7.02 -16.66
CA VAL A 36 6.23 -8.24 -15.85
C VAL A 36 7.31 -8.33 -14.78
N ALA A 37 8.56 -8.00 -15.12
CA ALA A 37 9.67 -7.94 -14.17
C ALA A 37 9.37 -7.05 -12.95
N LYS A 38 8.63 -5.94 -13.12
CA LYS A 38 8.22 -5.05 -12.01
C LYS A 38 7.25 -5.67 -11.01
N VAL A 39 6.71 -6.85 -11.31
CA VAL A 39 5.84 -7.60 -10.41
C VAL A 39 6.56 -8.87 -9.95
N THR A 40 7.22 -9.58 -10.85
CA THR A 40 7.88 -10.86 -10.53
C THR A 40 9.17 -10.69 -9.74
N ASP A 41 9.90 -9.58 -9.91
CA ASP A 41 11.16 -9.34 -9.20
C ASP A 41 10.92 -8.98 -7.72
N ASP A 42 9.73 -8.47 -7.40
CA ASP A 42 9.30 -8.04 -6.05
C ASP A 42 8.14 -8.92 -5.54
N ALA A 43 8.12 -10.20 -5.94
CA ALA A 43 6.99 -11.11 -5.70
C ALA A 43 6.79 -11.47 -4.23
N ASP A 44 7.83 -11.32 -3.40
CA ASP A 44 7.76 -11.55 -1.95
C ASP A 44 7.23 -10.30 -1.21
N GLU A 45 7.57 -9.10 -1.70
CA GLU A 45 7.22 -7.83 -1.06
C GLU A 45 5.80 -7.36 -1.37
N LEU A 46 5.34 -7.58 -2.61
CA LEU A 46 4.02 -7.12 -3.06
C LEU A 46 2.85 -7.74 -2.28
N PRO A 47 2.83 -9.05 -1.98
CA PRO A 47 1.78 -9.67 -1.18
C PRO A 47 2.04 -9.60 0.33
N ALA A 48 3.16 -9.07 0.82
CA ALA A 48 3.48 -9.05 2.26
C ALA A 48 2.41 -8.34 3.13
N PHE A 49 1.55 -7.50 2.54
CA PHE A 49 0.44 -6.88 3.27
C PHE A 49 -0.66 -7.87 3.71
N TYR A 50 -0.69 -9.10 3.17
CA TYR A 50 -1.60 -10.16 3.61
C TYR A 50 -1.31 -10.65 5.04
N ASP A 51 -0.11 -10.37 5.56
CA ASP A 51 0.28 -10.58 6.96
C ASP A 51 -0.08 -9.39 7.87
N LEU A 52 -0.91 -8.47 7.39
CA LEU A 52 -1.50 -7.38 8.18
C LEU A 52 -3.01 -7.65 8.39
N PRO A 53 -3.66 -6.99 9.36
CA PRO A 53 -5.09 -7.17 9.60
C PRO A 53 -5.95 -6.98 8.34
N ALA A 54 -6.93 -7.85 8.11
CA ALA A 54 -7.81 -7.78 6.94
C ALA A 54 -8.55 -6.44 6.83
N GLU A 55 -8.86 -5.82 7.97
CA GLU A 55 -9.50 -4.51 8.03
C GLU A 55 -8.65 -3.43 7.34
N HIS A 56 -7.33 -3.57 7.33
CA HIS A 56 -6.41 -2.59 6.75
C HIS A 56 -6.26 -2.75 5.23
N TRP A 57 -6.51 -3.95 4.70
CA TRP A 57 -6.28 -4.28 3.29
C TRP A 57 -7.00 -3.33 2.32
N ILE A 58 -8.23 -2.93 2.62
CA ILE A 58 -8.99 -2.00 1.75
C ILE A 58 -8.26 -0.68 1.50
N ARG A 59 -7.44 -0.21 2.45
CA ARG A 59 -6.63 1.01 2.28
C ARG A 59 -5.31 0.69 1.60
N LEU A 60 -4.69 -0.45 1.91
CA LEU A 60 -3.40 -0.88 1.37
C LEU A 60 -3.47 -1.28 -0.12
N ARG A 61 -4.61 -1.81 -0.57
CA ARG A 61 -4.88 -2.17 -1.97
C ARG A 61 -5.13 -0.96 -2.90
N THR A 62 -5.05 0.26 -2.38
CA THR A 62 -5.33 1.48 -3.16
C THR A 62 -4.22 2.50 -2.98
N THR A 63 -3.95 3.29 -4.02
CA THR A 63 -2.99 4.40 -3.94
C THR A 63 -3.59 5.65 -3.27
N ASN A 64 -4.90 5.64 -2.97
CA ASN A 64 -5.63 6.79 -2.43
C ASN A 64 -5.01 7.41 -1.17
N PRO A 65 -4.54 6.64 -0.16
CA PRO A 65 -3.87 7.22 1.02
C PRO A 65 -2.62 8.03 0.67
N ILE A 66 -1.96 7.73 -0.44
CA ILE A 66 -0.80 8.48 -0.94
C ILE A 66 -1.27 9.58 -1.88
N GLU A 67 -2.08 9.28 -2.88
CA GLU A 67 -2.45 10.26 -3.90
C GLU A 67 -3.34 11.40 -3.39
N SER A 68 -4.26 11.11 -2.48
CA SER A 68 -5.18 12.10 -1.94
C SER A 68 -4.45 13.16 -1.10
N THR A 69 -3.41 12.76 -0.36
CA THR A 69 -2.63 13.67 0.50
C THR A 69 -1.84 14.69 -0.32
N PHE A 70 -1.36 14.29 -1.51
CA PHE A 70 -0.65 15.17 -2.43
C PHE A 70 -1.55 15.88 -3.46
N ALA A 71 -2.86 15.62 -3.47
CA ALA A 71 -3.77 16.18 -4.48
C ALA A 71 -3.77 17.72 -4.46
N THR A 72 -3.81 18.33 -3.28
CA THR A 72 -3.79 19.80 -3.10
C THR A 72 -2.46 20.41 -3.52
N VAL A 73 -1.35 19.75 -3.21
CA VAL A 73 0.01 20.17 -3.60
C VAL A 73 0.16 20.14 -5.12
N ARG A 74 -0.28 19.06 -5.78
CA ARG A 74 -0.26 18.94 -7.25
C ARG A 74 -1.14 20.00 -7.90
N HIS A 75 -2.35 20.22 -7.38
CA HIS A 75 -3.24 21.27 -7.87
C HIS A 75 -2.59 22.66 -7.77
N ARG A 76 -2.04 23.01 -6.60
CA ARG A 76 -1.38 24.30 -6.41
C ARG A 76 -0.18 24.47 -7.34
N THR A 77 0.68 23.47 -7.43
CA THR A 77 1.88 23.47 -8.30
C THR A 77 1.51 23.66 -9.77
N LYS A 78 0.41 23.05 -10.23
CA LYS A 78 -0.13 23.24 -11.58
C LYS A 78 -0.58 24.69 -11.80
N VAL A 79 -1.31 25.27 -10.85
CA VAL A 79 -1.82 26.66 -10.94
C VAL A 79 -0.68 27.68 -10.90
N THR A 80 0.34 27.47 -10.05
CA THR A 80 1.50 28.37 -9.92
C THR A 80 2.58 28.15 -10.99
N LYS A 81 2.40 27.16 -11.87
CA LYS A 81 3.39 26.76 -12.89
C LYS A 81 4.76 26.42 -12.27
N GLY A 82 4.74 25.67 -11.17
CA GLY A 82 5.92 25.21 -10.47
C GLY A 82 5.94 25.57 -8.98
N PRO A 83 6.95 25.09 -8.24
CA PRO A 83 7.02 25.22 -6.78
C PRO A 83 7.47 26.60 -6.29
N GLY A 84 7.85 27.51 -7.20
CA GLY A 84 8.51 28.77 -6.85
C GLY A 84 9.97 28.55 -6.43
N PRO A 85 10.54 29.46 -5.63
CA PRO A 85 11.90 29.33 -5.10
C PRO A 85 12.11 28.02 -4.33
N ARG A 86 13.35 27.52 -4.27
CA ARG A 86 13.69 26.23 -3.61
C ARG A 86 13.15 26.11 -2.17
N ALA A 87 13.13 27.20 -1.40
CA ALA A 87 12.59 27.20 -0.05
C ALA A 87 11.05 27.24 0.00
N ALA A 88 10.41 27.89 -0.99
CA ALA A 88 8.97 28.10 -1.03
C ALA A 88 8.19 26.82 -1.37
N GLY A 89 8.74 25.97 -2.24
CA GLY A 89 8.11 24.71 -2.65
C GLY A 89 7.81 23.77 -1.48
N PRO A 90 8.82 23.37 -0.69
CA PRO A 90 8.63 22.53 0.49
C PRO A 90 7.75 23.19 1.55
N ALA A 91 7.89 24.50 1.79
CA ALA A 91 7.06 25.22 2.76
C ALA A 91 5.57 25.22 2.36
N MET A 92 5.29 25.43 1.06
CA MET A 92 3.94 25.36 0.51
C MET A 92 3.37 23.95 0.61
N ALA A 93 4.14 22.92 0.23
CA ALA A 93 3.71 21.53 0.35
C ALA A 93 3.40 21.16 1.81
N PHE A 94 4.28 21.54 2.75
CA PHE A 94 4.09 21.33 4.17
C PHE A 94 2.77 21.94 4.66
N LYS A 95 2.50 23.22 4.38
CA LYS A 95 1.27 23.88 4.84
C LYS A 95 0.00 23.34 4.18
N LEU A 96 0.06 22.91 2.92
CA LEU A 96 -1.09 22.28 2.27
C LEU A 96 -1.38 20.88 2.83
N ILE A 97 -0.34 20.09 3.12
CA ILE A 97 -0.49 18.77 3.74
C ILE A 97 -0.97 18.93 5.19
N GLU A 98 -0.41 19.87 5.94
CA GLU A 98 -0.83 20.22 7.30
C GLU A 98 -2.31 20.64 7.34
N SER A 99 -2.79 21.35 6.32
CA SER A 99 -4.21 21.71 6.19
C SER A 99 -5.11 20.54 5.78
N ALA A 100 -4.59 19.64 4.94
CA ALA A 100 -5.32 18.45 4.48
C ALA A 100 -5.48 17.42 5.60
N GLN A 101 -4.50 17.30 6.50
CA GLN A 101 -4.48 16.30 7.57
C GLN A 101 -5.69 16.36 8.48
N ALA A 102 -6.25 17.56 8.70
CA ALA A 102 -7.41 17.78 9.54
C ALA A 102 -8.68 17.06 9.06
N ARG A 103 -8.70 16.59 7.80
CA ARG A 103 -9.82 15.86 7.19
C ARG A 103 -9.49 14.39 6.91
N TRP A 104 -8.31 13.90 7.30
CA TRP A 104 -7.95 12.53 7.06
C TRP A 104 -8.76 11.58 7.93
N ARG A 105 -9.25 10.52 7.29
CA ARG A 105 -9.95 9.44 7.98
C ARG A 105 -8.93 8.43 8.47
N ALA A 106 -9.11 7.95 9.69
CA ALA A 106 -8.35 6.83 10.21
C ALA A 106 -8.52 5.56 9.35
N VAL A 107 -7.54 4.66 9.41
CA VAL A 107 -7.69 3.30 8.85
C VAL A 107 -8.85 2.58 9.53
N ASN A 108 -9.42 1.57 8.88
CA ASN A 108 -10.41 0.73 9.54
C ASN A 108 -9.75 -0.03 10.70
N ALA A 109 -10.49 -0.30 11.76
CA ALA A 109 -9.96 -0.85 13.01
C ALA A 109 -8.65 -0.17 13.50
N PRO A 110 -8.68 1.13 13.85
CA PRO A 110 -7.48 1.88 14.25
C PRO A 110 -6.75 1.28 15.46
N HIS A 111 -7.47 0.60 16.34
CA HIS A 111 -6.90 -0.04 17.53
C HIS A 111 -5.88 -1.14 17.17
N LEU A 112 -6.02 -1.80 16.01
CA LEU A 112 -5.08 -2.82 15.54
C LEU A 112 -3.73 -2.23 15.10
N VAL A 113 -3.65 -0.93 14.80
CA VAL A 113 -2.38 -0.27 14.44
C VAL A 113 -1.37 -0.39 15.58
N ALA A 114 -1.81 -0.38 16.84
CA ALA A 114 -0.91 -0.57 17.98
C ALA A 114 -0.27 -1.97 17.97
N LEU A 115 -1.04 -3.01 17.62
CA LEU A 115 -0.56 -4.38 17.52
C LEU A 115 0.41 -4.56 16.35
N VAL A 116 0.09 -4.00 15.19
CA VAL A 116 1.00 -3.99 14.02
C VAL A 116 2.31 -3.29 14.38
N ARG A 117 2.25 -2.13 15.05
CA ARG A 117 3.46 -1.40 15.50
C ARG A 117 4.26 -2.15 16.56
N ALA A 118 3.61 -2.98 17.37
CA ALA A 118 4.26 -3.83 18.36
C ALA A 118 4.86 -5.11 17.76
N GLY A 119 4.69 -5.34 16.45
CA GLY A 119 5.19 -6.54 15.78
C GLY A 119 4.37 -7.80 16.08
N ALA A 120 3.08 -7.65 16.42
CA ALA A 120 2.20 -8.80 16.57
C ALA A 120 2.12 -9.59 15.26
N ARG A 121 2.12 -10.91 15.35
CA ARG A 121 2.02 -11.78 14.18
C ARG A 121 0.56 -11.95 13.77
N PHE A 122 0.29 -11.74 12.49
CA PHE A 122 -0.96 -12.11 11.86
C PHE A 122 -0.66 -13.21 10.86
N GLU A 123 -1.51 -14.24 10.80
CA GLU A 123 -1.46 -15.26 9.76
C GLU A 123 -2.79 -15.20 9.01
N ARG A 124 -2.71 -15.04 7.68
CA ARG A 124 -3.90 -14.84 6.83
C ARG A 124 -4.80 -13.74 7.39
N ALA A 125 -4.21 -12.59 7.75
CA ALA A 125 -4.87 -11.45 8.38
C ALA A 125 -5.47 -11.64 9.78
N VAL A 126 -5.33 -12.81 10.42
CA VAL A 126 -5.89 -13.07 11.76
C VAL A 126 -4.78 -12.97 12.81
N LEU A 127 -5.05 -12.25 13.89
CA LEU A 127 -4.11 -12.13 15.02
C LEU A 127 -3.88 -13.51 15.64
N ILE A 128 -2.62 -13.92 15.74
CA ILE A 128 -2.23 -15.10 16.51
C ILE A 128 -1.89 -14.64 17.92
N GLU A 129 -2.60 -15.16 18.91
CA GLU A 129 -2.22 -14.99 20.32
C GLU A 129 -0.87 -15.68 20.56
N ARG A 130 0.03 -15.04 21.31
CA ARG A 130 1.29 -15.69 21.71
C ARG A 130 0.94 -16.84 22.65
N ASP A 131 1.34 -18.05 22.29
CA ASP A 131 1.28 -19.19 23.22
C ASP A 131 2.13 -18.89 24.46
N GLU A 132 1.61 -19.18 25.66
CA GLU A 132 2.32 -19.01 26.94
C GLU A 132 3.66 -19.77 26.98
N ALA A 133 3.88 -20.72 26.08
CA ALA A 133 5.12 -21.49 25.94
C ALA A 133 6.32 -20.66 25.45
N ASP A 134 6.10 -19.56 24.74
CA ASP A 134 7.17 -18.68 24.22
C ASP A 134 7.58 -17.56 25.20
N ALA A 135 7.03 -17.58 26.43
CA ALA A 135 7.31 -16.60 27.47
C ALA A 135 8.40 -17.03 28.47
N ALA A 136 9.12 -18.13 28.21
CA ALA A 136 10.17 -18.68 29.07
C ALA A 136 11.60 -18.26 28.65
#